data_AF-A0A7X9FWY7-F1
#
_entry.id   AF-A0A7X9FWY7-F1
#
_cell.length_a   1.000
_cell.length_b   1.000
_cell.length_c   1.000
_cell.angle_alpha   90.00
_cell.angle_beta   90.00
_cell.angle_gamma   90.00
#
_symmetry.space_group_name_H-M   'P 1'
#
loop_
_entity.id
_entity.type
_entity.pdbx_description
1 polymer ?
#
loop_
_entity_poly.entity_id
_entity_poly.type
_entity_poly.pdbx_seq_one_letter_code
_entity_poly.pdbx_strand_id
1 'polypeptide(L)'
;MSDSHPVKTNQADEESKKPSITRRKFLSYAGVLGAAPLVGQLKTIQKKILPQAKIEIRPAGPVFNILRPDDLLCLDFEFINFKLVDRPRPHLVKENRSQPGYMIVHFPPQSVAEEAFYETTPELNDSEAVETPRMPPVYSRISGLTRLSFIIPDEINDIPLTLESLLAWQLYQPSLVPVALPPDLPAKAVPRPNAVRTGTAAAPASARP
;
A
#
# COMPACT_ATOMS: atom_id res chain seq x y z
N MET A 1 -48.20 -55.54 -38.28
CA MET A 1 -47.66 -54.19 -38.00
C MET A 1 -47.43 -54.16 -36.50
N SER A 2 -46.20 -54.46 -36.10
CA SER A 2 -45.81 -54.76 -34.72
C SER A 2 -44.57 -53.93 -34.35
N ASP A 3 -44.53 -53.54 -33.08
CA ASP A 3 -43.52 -52.75 -32.38
C ASP A 3 -42.07 -53.10 -32.67
N SER A 4 -41.18 -52.08 -32.57
CA SER A 4 -39.87 -52.16 -31.90
C SER A 4 -39.14 -50.82 -31.93
N HIS A 5 -39.08 -50.14 -30.79
CA HIS A 5 -38.03 -49.15 -30.48
C HIS A 5 -36.98 -49.81 -29.58
N PRO A 6 -35.67 -49.75 -29.92
CA PRO A 6 -34.62 -49.94 -28.95
C PRO A 6 -33.90 -48.62 -28.60
N VAL A 7 -34.02 -48.29 -27.31
CA VAL A 7 -33.02 -47.75 -26.37
C VAL A 7 -31.67 -47.34 -26.96
N LYS A 8 -31.29 -46.07 -26.78
CA LYS A 8 -29.88 -45.64 -26.76
C LYS A 8 -29.46 -45.28 -25.34
N THR A 9 -28.44 -45.99 -24.90
CA THR A 9 -27.73 -45.94 -23.62
C THR A 9 -27.01 -44.60 -23.39
N ASN A 10 -27.06 -44.15 -22.14
CA ASN A 10 -26.36 -42.99 -21.58
C ASN A 10 -24.84 -42.99 -21.87
N GLN A 11 -24.30 -41.86 -22.32
CA GLN A 11 -22.86 -41.58 -22.31
C GLN A 11 -22.58 -40.38 -21.41
N ALA A 12 -22.01 -40.73 -20.25
CA ALA A 12 -21.06 -40.02 -19.39
C ALA A 12 -20.92 -38.48 -19.53
N ASP A 13 -21.33 -37.80 -18.47
CA ASP A 13 -20.76 -36.54 -18.02
C ASP A 13 -19.33 -36.79 -17.48
N GLU A 14 -18.29 -36.27 -18.16
CA GLU A 14 -16.95 -36.12 -17.59
C GLU A 14 -16.57 -34.62 -17.57
N GLU A 15 -16.88 -33.99 -16.45
CA GLU A 15 -16.49 -32.61 -16.14
C GLU A 15 -15.00 -32.58 -15.73
N SER A 16 -14.14 -32.05 -16.61
CA SER A 16 -12.70 -31.96 -16.38
C SER A 16 -12.33 -30.99 -15.26
N LYS A 17 -12.05 -31.51 -14.05
CA LYS A 17 -11.60 -30.72 -12.90
C LYS A 17 -10.10 -30.43 -13.02
N LYS A 18 -9.73 -29.20 -13.42
CA LYS A 18 -8.31 -28.78 -13.51
C LYS A 18 -7.65 -28.78 -12.12
N PRO A 19 -6.48 -29.41 -11.92
CA PRO A 19 -5.83 -29.43 -10.62
C PRO A 19 -5.19 -28.08 -10.29
N SER A 20 -5.47 -27.55 -9.09
CA SER A 20 -4.84 -26.33 -8.60
C SER A 20 -3.45 -26.61 -8.04
N ILE A 21 -2.42 -25.96 -8.60
CA ILE A 21 -1.05 -26.10 -8.13
C ILE A 21 -0.84 -25.17 -6.92
N THR A 22 -0.38 -25.71 -5.80
CA THR A 22 -0.13 -24.91 -4.58
C THR A 22 1.29 -24.36 -4.58
N ARG A 23 1.49 -23.15 -4.02
CA ARG A 23 2.80 -22.46 -3.91
C ARG A 23 3.92 -23.35 -3.37
N ARG A 24 3.60 -24.24 -2.41
CA ARG A 24 4.54 -25.20 -1.81
C ARG A 24 5.01 -26.28 -2.80
N LYS A 25 4.16 -26.73 -3.72
CA LYS A 25 4.53 -27.67 -4.79
C LYS A 25 5.36 -27.00 -5.89
N PHE A 26 5.12 -25.70 -6.15
CA PHE A 26 5.96 -24.93 -7.07
C PHE A 26 7.40 -24.80 -6.53
N LEU A 27 7.54 -24.48 -5.24
CA LEU A 27 8.86 -24.27 -4.64
C LEU A 27 9.71 -25.55 -4.55
N SER A 28 9.09 -26.72 -4.38
CA SER A 28 9.81 -28.00 -4.41
C SER A 28 10.40 -28.31 -5.79
N TYR A 29 9.75 -27.90 -6.88
CA TYR A 29 10.29 -28.08 -8.23
C TYR A 29 11.44 -27.11 -8.54
N ALA A 30 11.43 -25.91 -7.98
CA ALA A 30 12.50 -24.94 -8.15
C ALA A 30 13.82 -25.39 -7.48
N GLY A 31 13.76 -26.15 -6.37
CA GLY A 31 14.95 -26.63 -5.66
C GLY A 31 15.71 -27.78 -6.34
N VAL A 32 15.04 -28.60 -7.15
CA VAL A 32 15.64 -29.82 -7.75
C VAL A 32 16.48 -29.51 -9.01
N LEU A 33 16.22 -28.39 -9.69
CA LEU A 33 16.93 -28.01 -10.91
C LEU A 33 18.36 -27.46 -10.70
N GLY A 34 18.81 -27.30 -9.46
CA GLY A 34 20.13 -26.71 -9.14
C GLY A 34 21.31 -27.68 -9.14
N ALA A 35 21.12 -29.00 -9.24
CA ALA A 35 22.15 -29.98 -8.86
C ALA A 35 22.56 -31.03 -9.92
N ALA A 36 22.44 -30.76 -11.22
CA ALA A 36 22.94 -31.68 -12.25
C ALA A 36 23.70 -30.95 -13.39
N PRO A 37 24.98 -31.29 -13.65
CA PRO A 37 25.74 -30.72 -14.75
C PRO A 37 25.46 -31.54 -16.02
N LEU A 38 24.45 -31.15 -16.81
CA LEU A 38 24.24 -31.68 -18.16
C LEU A 38 24.54 -30.60 -19.20
N VAL A 39 25.84 -30.45 -19.50
CA VAL A 39 26.40 -29.43 -20.41
C VAL A 39 26.02 -29.65 -21.89
N GLY A 40 25.38 -30.76 -22.26
CA GLY A 40 25.10 -31.10 -23.66
C GLY A 40 23.70 -30.77 -24.21
N GLN A 41 22.67 -30.64 -23.36
CA GLN A 41 21.27 -30.63 -23.84
C GLN A 41 20.50 -29.31 -23.64
N LEU A 42 21.11 -28.30 -23.02
CA LEU A 42 20.41 -27.05 -22.70
C LEU A 42 20.04 -26.22 -23.93
N LYS A 43 20.74 -26.33 -25.06
CA LYS A 43 20.41 -25.58 -26.29
C LYS A 43 19.10 -26.03 -26.93
N THR A 44 18.74 -27.30 -26.83
CA THR A 44 17.54 -27.85 -27.49
C THR A 44 16.30 -27.73 -26.62
N ILE A 45 16.45 -27.79 -25.29
CA ILE A 45 15.34 -27.55 -24.34
C ILE A 45 14.99 -26.05 -24.28
N GLN A 46 15.95 -25.15 -24.55
CA GLN A 46 15.69 -23.71 -24.63
C GLN A 46 14.66 -23.32 -25.71
N LYS A 47 14.52 -24.11 -26.79
CA LYS A 47 13.54 -23.83 -27.87
C LYS A 47 12.09 -24.22 -27.55
N LYS A 48 11.84 -24.94 -26.45
CA LYS A 48 10.48 -25.24 -25.94
C LYS A 48 10.13 -24.44 -24.69
N ILE A 49 10.96 -23.47 -24.31
CA ILE A 49 10.56 -22.47 -23.33
C ILE A 49 9.46 -21.66 -24.01
N LEU A 50 8.25 -21.74 -23.45
CA LEU A 50 7.12 -20.88 -23.79
C LEU A 50 7.65 -19.47 -24.09
N PRO A 51 7.21 -18.79 -25.17
CA PRO A 51 7.54 -17.39 -25.34
C PRO A 51 7.23 -16.73 -24.01
N GLN A 52 8.24 -16.14 -23.36
CA GLN A 52 8.02 -15.33 -22.17
C GLN A 52 7.02 -14.28 -22.64
N ALA A 53 5.75 -14.47 -22.30
CA ALA A 53 4.73 -13.48 -22.55
C ALA A 53 5.32 -12.23 -21.89
N LYS A 54 5.61 -11.20 -22.69
CA LYS A 54 6.03 -9.92 -22.16
C LYS A 54 4.87 -9.49 -21.28
N ILE A 55 4.98 -9.74 -19.97
CA ILE A 55 3.97 -9.33 -19.00
C ILE A 55 4.14 -7.83 -18.91
N GLU A 56 3.47 -7.13 -19.83
CA GLU A 56 3.37 -5.69 -19.79
C GLU A 56 2.34 -5.37 -18.71
N ILE A 57 2.83 -5.17 -17.49
CA ILE A 57 2.02 -4.66 -16.39
C ILE A 57 1.64 -3.24 -16.80
N ARG A 58 0.46 -3.08 -17.41
CA ARG A 58 -0.07 -1.75 -17.68
C ARG A 58 -0.40 -1.12 -16.34
N PRO A 59 0.07 0.10 -16.05
CA PRO A 59 -0.37 0.81 -14.87
C PRO A 59 -1.90 0.95 -14.94
N ALA A 60 -2.58 0.78 -13.80
CA ALA A 60 -4.04 0.81 -13.74
C ALA A 60 -4.65 2.19 -14.08
N GLY A 61 -3.80 3.22 -14.18
CA GLY A 61 -4.12 4.55 -14.67
C GLY A 61 -2.88 5.45 -14.69
N PRO A 62 -3.05 6.79 -14.75
CA PRO A 62 -1.94 7.73 -14.86
C PRO A 62 -1.11 7.79 -13.58
N VAL A 63 0.20 7.97 -13.75
CA VAL A 63 1.17 8.09 -12.66
C VAL A 63 1.97 9.39 -12.80
N PHE A 64 2.15 10.12 -11.70
CA PHE A 64 2.91 11.38 -11.65
C PHE A 64 3.92 11.37 -10.51
N ASN A 65 5.18 11.68 -10.82
CA ASN A 65 6.22 11.87 -9.82
C ASN A 65 6.34 13.36 -9.46
N ILE A 66 6.42 13.65 -8.17
CA ILE A 66 6.62 15.00 -7.63
C ILE A 66 7.79 14.97 -6.66
N LEU A 67 8.74 15.88 -6.87
CA LEU A 67 9.82 16.20 -5.94
C LEU A 67 9.60 17.61 -5.40
N ARG A 68 9.56 17.75 -4.07
CA ARG A 68 9.51 19.04 -3.38
C ARG A 68 10.73 19.17 -2.47
N PRO A 69 11.80 19.84 -2.93
CA PRO A 69 13.02 19.98 -2.16
C PRO A 69 12.83 20.77 -0.86
N ASP A 70 11.91 21.73 -0.84
CA ASP A 70 11.69 22.64 0.30
C ASP A 70 11.23 21.92 1.57
N ASP A 71 10.54 20.78 1.43
CA ASP A 71 10.04 19.95 2.52
C ASP A 71 10.49 18.47 2.40
N LEU A 72 11.48 18.20 1.55
CA LEU A 72 12.07 16.87 1.33
C LEU A 72 11.07 15.78 0.90
N LEU A 73 9.96 16.16 0.25
CA LEU A 73 8.98 15.19 -0.22
C LEU A 73 9.35 14.63 -1.61
N CYS A 74 9.34 13.31 -1.70
CA CYS A 74 9.41 12.54 -2.96
C CYS A 74 8.16 11.66 -3.01
N LEU A 75 7.25 11.94 -3.95
CA LEU A 75 5.92 11.35 -4.01
C LEU A 75 5.64 10.82 -5.42
N ASP A 76 5.14 9.60 -5.50
CA ASP A 76 4.53 9.07 -6.73
C ASP A 76 3.01 8.97 -6.53
N PHE A 77 2.26 9.70 -7.36
CA PHE A 77 0.81 9.63 -7.41
C PHE A 77 0.38 8.63 -8.46
N GLU A 78 -0.43 7.65 -8.08
CA GLU A 78 -1.06 6.68 -8.97
C GLU A 78 -2.58 6.83 -8.87
N PHE A 79 -3.25 6.93 -10.02
CA PHE A 79 -4.70 7.01 -10.06
C PHE A 79 -5.32 5.75 -10.66
N ILE A 80 -6.38 5.25 -10.03
CA ILE A 80 -7.16 4.10 -10.52
C ILE A 80 -8.54 4.60 -10.95
N ASN A 81 -9.00 4.16 -12.13
CA ASN A 81 -10.26 4.59 -12.75
C ASN A 81 -10.26 6.10 -13.09
N PHE A 82 -9.11 6.62 -13.53
CA PHE A 82 -8.97 7.98 -14.05
C PHE A 82 -8.19 7.98 -15.35
N LYS A 83 -8.44 9.01 -16.17
CA LYS A 83 -7.65 9.33 -17.35
C LYS A 83 -7.28 10.81 -17.34
N LEU A 84 -6.11 11.11 -17.91
CA LEU A 84 -5.66 12.48 -18.15
C LEU A 84 -6.36 13.03 -19.39
N VAL A 85 -6.91 14.24 -19.27
CA VAL A 85 -7.54 15.00 -20.36
C VAL A 85 -6.93 16.40 -20.41
N ASP A 86 -6.57 16.85 -21.60
CA ASP A 86 -5.95 18.16 -21.82
C ASP A 86 -6.93 19.19 -22.38
N ARG A 87 -7.83 19.80 -21.57
CA ARG A 87 -8.69 20.93 -22.04
C ARG A 87 -9.26 21.83 -20.94
N PRO A 88 -9.13 23.17 -21.01
CA PRO A 88 -8.00 23.96 -21.53
C PRO A 88 -6.72 23.84 -20.66
N ARG A 89 -6.80 23.13 -19.54
CA ARG A 89 -5.68 22.75 -18.66
C ARG A 89 -5.70 21.23 -18.45
N PRO A 90 -4.56 20.60 -18.16
CA PRO A 90 -4.52 19.18 -17.87
C PRO A 90 -5.33 18.89 -16.61
N HIS A 91 -6.21 17.89 -16.68
CA HIS A 91 -7.04 17.47 -15.58
C HIS A 91 -7.33 15.96 -15.62
N LEU A 92 -7.59 15.38 -14.46
CA LEU A 92 -7.91 13.97 -14.28
C LEU A 92 -9.42 13.82 -14.17
N VAL A 93 -9.99 12.97 -15.02
CA VAL A 93 -11.42 12.66 -15.01
C VAL A 93 -11.65 11.18 -14.75
N LYS A 94 -12.71 10.86 -13.99
CA LYS A 94 -13.13 9.46 -13.78
C LYS A 94 -13.42 8.79 -15.12
N GLU A 95 -12.84 7.61 -15.36
CA GLU A 95 -13.02 6.88 -16.62
C GLU A 95 -14.39 6.18 -16.67
N ASN A 96 -14.76 5.49 -15.61
CA ASN A 96 -16.07 4.90 -15.40
C ASN A 96 -16.74 5.50 -14.15
N ARG A 97 -17.81 6.26 -14.35
CA ARG A 97 -18.56 6.92 -13.26
C ARG A 97 -19.30 5.95 -12.34
N SER A 98 -19.53 4.72 -12.77
CA SER A 98 -20.21 3.70 -11.96
C SER A 98 -19.25 2.93 -11.04
N GLN A 99 -17.95 3.25 -11.06
CA GLN A 99 -16.93 2.61 -10.24
C GLN A 99 -16.21 3.65 -9.37
N PRO A 100 -15.77 3.27 -8.16
CA PRO A 100 -14.97 4.16 -7.32
C PRO A 100 -13.65 4.52 -8.01
N GLY A 101 -13.23 5.76 -7.86
CA GLY A 101 -11.92 6.23 -8.26
C GLY A 101 -10.98 6.29 -7.06
N TYR A 102 -9.71 5.94 -7.25
CA TYR A 102 -8.71 6.00 -6.18
C TYR A 102 -7.54 6.89 -6.56
N MET A 103 -6.97 7.54 -5.54
CA MET A 103 -5.65 8.15 -5.59
C MET A 103 -4.76 7.45 -4.57
N ILE A 104 -3.64 6.92 -5.04
CA ILE A 104 -2.62 6.27 -4.21
C ILE A 104 -1.38 7.15 -4.26
N VAL A 105 -0.86 7.50 -3.10
CA VAL A 105 0.38 8.28 -2.94
C VAL A 105 1.43 7.35 -2.38
N HIS A 106 2.47 7.05 -3.16
CA HIS A 106 3.60 6.24 -2.72
C HIS A 106 4.71 7.14 -2.17
N PHE A 107 5.27 6.69 -1.05
CA PHE A 107 6.40 7.31 -0.38
C PHE A 107 7.58 6.34 -0.41
N PRO A 108 8.82 6.86 -0.39
CA PRO A 108 10.00 6.09 -0.06
C PRO A 108 9.82 5.34 1.27
N PRO A 109 10.64 4.32 1.55
CA PRO A 109 10.64 3.65 2.85
C PRO A 109 10.75 4.65 4.00
N GLN A 110 9.81 4.59 4.95
CA GLN A 110 9.72 5.53 6.09
C GLN A 110 10.28 4.94 7.38
N SER A 111 10.68 3.66 7.38
CA SER A 111 11.07 2.97 8.61
C SER A 111 12.32 2.13 8.39
N VAL A 112 13.24 2.23 9.35
CA VAL A 112 14.45 1.42 9.44
C VAL A 112 14.41 0.73 10.80
N ALA A 113 14.68 -0.57 10.81
CA ALA A 113 14.91 -1.34 12.02
C ALA A 113 16.39 -1.70 12.10
N GLU A 114 17.00 -1.47 13.25
CA GLU A 114 18.40 -1.76 13.51
C GLU A 114 18.50 -2.79 14.64
N GLU A 115 19.53 -3.63 14.58
CA GLU A 115 19.92 -4.48 15.69
C GLU A 115 20.36 -3.59 16.86
N ALA A 116 19.65 -3.71 17.97
CA ALA A 116 19.95 -3.02 19.22
C ALA A 116 20.55 -4.03 20.20
N PHE A 117 21.56 -3.59 20.94
CA PHE A 117 22.19 -4.36 22.01
C PHE A 117 21.71 -3.81 23.35
N TYR A 118 21.32 -4.69 24.26
CA TYR A 118 20.79 -4.29 25.55
C TYR A 118 21.89 -3.76 26.48
N GLU A 119 21.69 -2.57 27.04
CA GLU A 119 22.59 -1.94 28.03
C GLU A 119 21.81 -1.68 29.32
N THR A 120 22.36 -2.11 30.47
CA THR A 120 21.74 -1.91 31.78
C THR A 120 22.16 -0.58 32.39
N THR A 121 21.22 0.15 32.98
CA THR A 121 21.52 1.30 33.84
C THR A 121 21.47 0.86 35.31
N PRO A 122 22.60 0.86 36.05
CA PRO A 122 22.66 0.34 37.42
C PRO A 122 21.64 0.98 38.38
N GLU A 123 21.26 2.23 38.15
CA GLU A 123 20.31 2.98 38.98
C GLU A 123 18.85 2.56 38.81
N LEU A 124 18.52 1.82 37.74
CA LEU A 124 17.14 1.40 37.42
C LEU A 124 16.79 -0.01 37.90
N ASN A 125 17.73 -0.71 38.58
CA ASN A 125 17.56 -2.10 39.01
C ASN A 125 17.13 -3.05 37.88
N ASP A 126 17.65 -2.84 36.67
CA ASP A 126 17.42 -3.75 35.56
C ASP A 126 18.05 -5.11 35.87
N SER A 127 17.24 -6.17 35.80
CA SER A 127 17.63 -7.55 36.11
C SER A 127 18.13 -8.33 34.87
N GLU A 128 18.08 -7.69 33.71
CA GLU A 128 18.49 -8.27 32.43
C GLU A 128 20.01 -8.16 32.24
N ALA A 129 20.59 -9.07 31.46
CA ALA A 129 22.04 -9.11 31.24
C ALA A 129 22.49 -8.10 30.17
N VAL A 130 23.57 -7.35 30.44
CA VAL A 130 24.22 -6.48 29.46
C VAL A 130 24.71 -7.29 28.26
N GLU A 131 24.40 -6.83 27.06
CA GLU A 131 24.88 -7.41 25.81
C GLU A 131 26.08 -6.62 25.28
N THR A 132 27.14 -7.32 24.86
CA THR A 132 28.30 -6.68 24.22
C THR A 132 27.98 -6.38 22.75
N PRO A 133 28.10 -5.11 22.30
CA PRO A 133 27.85 -4.76 20.90
C PRO A 133 28.76 -5.53 19.94
N ARG A 134 28.17 -6.09 18.87
CA ARG A 134 28.93 -6.80 17.83
C ARG A 134 29.71 -5.81 16.95
N MET A 135 30.91 -6.21 16.52
CA MET A 135 31.64 -5.45 15.50
C MET A 135 30.86 -5.42 14.17
N PRO A 136 30.99 -4.34 13.37
CA PRO A 136 30.34 -4.25 12.06
C PRO A 136 30.64 -5.46 11.15
N PRO A 137 29.68 -5.88 10.30
CA PRO A 137 28.41 -5.21 10.03
C PRO A 137 27.34 -5.57 11.08
N VAL A 138 26.67 -4.56 11.67
CA VAL A 138 25.48 -4.72 12.53
C VAL A 138 24.24 -4.87 11.65
N TYR A 139 23.26 -5.69 12.03
CA TYR A 139 22.10 -5.92 11.17
C TYR A 139 21.18 -4.69 11.14
N SER A 140 20.70 -4.36 9.94
CA SER A 140 19.61 -3.40 9.75
C SER A 140 18.69 -3.85 8.62
N ARG A 141 17.44 -3.40 8.67
CA ARG A 141 16.40 -3.67 7.69
C ARG A 141 15.64 -2.37 7.39
N ILE A 142 15.55 -2.01 6.13
CA ILE A 142 14.69 -0.92 5.67
C ILE A 142 13.33 -1.48 5.28
N SER A 143 12.25 -0.73 5.55
CA SER A 143 10.92 -1.10 5.11
C SER A 143 10.80 -1.10 3.58
N GLY A 144 9.72 -1.66 3.06
CA GLY A 144 9.30 -1.38 1.69
C GLY A 144 8.80 0.05 1.53
N LEU A 145 8.38 0.38 0.30
CA LEU A 145 7.61 1.59 0.02
C LEU A 145 6.36 1.63 0.92
N THR A 146 6.02 2.83 1.37
CA THR A 146 4.79 3.06 2.13
C THR A 146 3.82 3.84 1.26
N ARG A 147 2.52 3.76 1.56
CA ARG A 147 1.51 4.44 0.73
C ARG A 147 0.36 4.96 1.56
N LEU A 148 -0.21 6.07 1.09
CA LEU A 148 -1.53 6.56 1.46
C LEU A 148 -2.49 6.25 0.31
N SER A 149 -3.71 5.82 0.62
CA SER A 149 -4.73 5.52 -0.38
C SER A 149 -6.01 6.24 -0.03
N PHE A 150 -6.62 6.87 -1.04
CA PHE A 150 -7.83 7.66 -0.90
C PHE A 150 -8.86 7.24 -1.94
N ILE A 151 -10.12 7.19 -1.53
CA ILE A 151 -11.29 7.14 -2.39
C ILE A 151 -11.64 8.58 -2.76
N ILE A 152 -11.78 8.85 -4.05
CA ILE A 152 -12.20 10.16 -4.55
C ILE A 152 -13.73 10.23 -4.55
N PRO A 153 -14.35 11.17 -3.79
CA PRO A 153 -15.80 11.33 -3.73
C PRO A 153 -16.45 11.50 -5.10
N ASP A 154 -17.72 11.12 -5.23
CA ASP A 154 -18.44 11.15 -6.51
C ASP A 154 -18.83 12.57 -6.95
N GLU A 155 -18.84 13.50 -6.01
CA GLU A 155 -19.00 14.93 -6.27
C GLU A 155 -17.78 15.49 -7.04
N ILE A 156 -16.59 14.89 -6.83
CA ILE A 156 -15.35 15.30 -7.49
C ILE A 156 -15.21 14.50 -8.80
N ASN A 157 -15.57 15.17 -9.89
CA ASN A 157 -15.54 14.59 -11.24
C ASN A 157 -14.30 14.97 -12.05
N ASP A 158 -13.64 16.03 -11.63
CA ASP A 158 -12.49 16.65 -12.28
C ASP A 158 -11.50 17.07 -11.21
N ILE A 159 -10.26 16.58 -11.31
CA ILE A 159 -9.14 17.01 -10.49
C ILE A 159 -8.14 17.73 -11.40
N PRO A 160 -7.98 19.06 -11.27
CA PRO A 160 -6.95 19.78 -12.01
C PRO A 160 -5.56 19.18 -11.74
N LEU A 161 -4.75 19.00 -12.78
CA LEU A 161 -3.38 18.49 -12.62
C LEU A 161 -2.46 19.62 -12.15
N THR A 162 -2.65 20.04 -10.90
CA THR A 162 -1.86 21.05 -10.20
C THR A 162 -1.32 20.46 -8.90
N LEU A 163 -0.19 20.98 -8.44
CA LEU A 163 0.43 20.54 -7.18
C LEU A 163 -0.54 20.70 -5.99
N GLU A 164 -1.28 21.81 -5.97
CA GLU A 164 -2.27 22.13 -4.93
C GLU A 164 -3.40 21.09 -4.89
N SER A 165 -3.95 20.72 -6.05
CA SER A 165 -5.02 19.72 -6.15
C SER A 165 -4.55 18.31 -5.80
N LEU A 166 -3.33 17.94 -6.17
CA LEU A 166 -2.74 16.64 -5.85
C LEU A 166 -2.44 16.49 -4.34
N LEU A 167 -2.16 17.60 -3.64
CA LEU A 167 -1.87 17.62 -2.21
C LEU A 167 -3.08 17.97 -1.33
N ALA A 168 -4.26 18.18 -1.92
CA ALA A 168 -5.49 18.51 -1.19
C ALA A 168 -6.15 17.26 -0.55
N TRP A 169 -5.37 16.44 0.15
CA TRP A 169 -5.80 15.13 0.67
C TRP A 169 -6.98 15.23 1.65
N GLN A 170 -7.12 16.37 2.33
CA GLN A 170 -8.27 16.65 3.20
C GLN A 170 -9.63 16.61 2.51
N LEU A 171 -9.66 16.69 1.17
CA LEU A 171 -10.89 16.62 0.37
C LEU A 171 -11.30 15.17 0.04
N TYR A 172 -10.44 14.19 0.32
CA TYR A 172 -10.64 12.80 -0.09
C TYR A 172 -10.85 11.88 1.11
N GLN A 173 -11.51 10.74 0.88
CA GLN A 173 -11.80 9.78 1.93
C GLN A 173 -10.64 8.77 2.06
N PRO A 174 -10.01 8.63 3.25
CA PRO A 174 -8.97 7.61 3.44
C PRO A 174 -9.50 6.18 3.22
N SER A 175 -8.79 5.40 2.42
CA SER A 175 -9.05 3.97 2.21
C SER A 175 -8.19 3.15 3.17
N LEU A 176 -8.79 2.80 4.32
CA LEU A 176 -8.10 2.15 5.43
C LEU A 176 -8.45 0.67 5.52
N VAL A 177 -7.49 -0.13 5.97
CA VAL A 177 -7.75 -1.50 6.42
C VAL A 177 -8.44 -1.46 7.79
N PRO A 178 -9.27 -2.47 8.14
CA PRO A 178 -10.03 -2.44 9.39
C PRO A 178 -9.19 -2.24 10.65
N VAL A 179 -7.96 -2.76 10.68
CA VAL A 179 -7.04 -2.60 11.83
C VAL A 179 -6.49 -1.18 11.98
N ALA A 180 -6.56 -0.35 10.93
CA ALA A 180 -6.13 1.04 10.95
C ALA A 180 -7.26 2.00 11.37
N LEU A 181 -8.48 1.49 11.59
CA LEU A 181 -9.57 2.28 12.14
C LEU A 181 -9.34 2.52 13.63
N PRO A 182 -9.66 3.72 14.14
CA PRO A 182 -9.59 3.99 15.57
C PRO A 182 -10.48 2.99 16.31
N PRO A 183 -10.08 2.51 17.50
CA PRO A 183 -10.94 1.68 18.32
C PRO A 183 -12.22 2.44 18.65
N ASP A 184 -13.37 1.76 18.59
CA ASP A 184 -14.68 2.28 19.00
C ASP A 184 -14.69 2.47 20.52
N LEU A 185 -14.04 3.53 21.00
CA LEU A 185 -14.09 3.93 22.40
C LEU A 185 -15.32 4.84 22.57
N PRO A 186 -16.22 4.56 23.53
CA PRO A 186 -17.24 5.53 23.89
C PRO A 186 -16.52 6.82 24.32
N ALA A 187 -16.94 7.95 23.75
CA ALA A 187 -16.39 9.26 24.06
C ALA A 187 -16.48 9.52 25.57
N LYS A 188 -15.41 9.21 26.31
CA LYS A 188 -15.29 9.60 27.71
C LYS A 188 -15.03 11.10 27.67
N ALA A 189 -16.05 11.89 27.99
CA ALA A 189 -15.92 13.32 28.16
C ALA A 189 -14.85 13.59 29.24
N VAL A 190 -13.62 13.86 28.81
CA VAL A 190 -12.62 14.46 29.69
C VAL A 190 -13.08 15.90 29.88
N PRO A 191 -13.43 16.34 31.11
CA PRO A 191 -13.75 17.73 31.35
C PRO A 191 -12.53 18.55 30.94
N ARG A 192 -12.70 19.49 29.99
CA ARG A 192 -11.64 20.47 29.73
C ARG A 192 -11.38 21.20 31.06
N PRO A 193 -10.12 21.32 31.51
CA PRO A 193 -9.83 22.19 32.64
C PRO A 193 -10.29 23.61 32.27
N ASN A 194 -11.13 24.19 33.13
CA ASN A 194 -11.66 25.53 32.93
C ASN A 194 -10.50 26.51 32.73
N ALA A 195 -10.63 27.37 31.71
CA ALA A 195 -9.69 28.46 31.47
C ALA A 195 -9.52 29.27 32.77
N VAL A 196 -8.27 29.40 33.20
CA VAL A 196 -7.88 30.26 34.31
C VAL A 196 -8.40 31.67 34.01
N ARG A 197 -9.28 32.19 34.88
CA ARG A 197 -9.73 33.58 34.81
C ARG A 197 -8.52 34.49 34.96
N THR A 198 -8.15 35.20 33.90
CA THR A 198 -7.15 36.26 33.92
C THR A 198 -7.58 37.34 34.92
N GLY A 199 -6.72 37.64 35.89
CA GLY A 199 -6.98 38.64 36.91
C GLY A 199 -7.23 40.03 36.30
N THR A 200 -8.26 40.69 36.80
CA THR A 200 -8.59 42.08 36.49
C THR A 200 -7.43 42.98 36.95
N ALA A 201 -6.73 43.60 36.01
CA ALA A 201 -5.78 44.66 36.32
C ALA A 201 -6.55 45.91 36.77
N ALA A 202 -6.33 46.33 38.02
CA ALA A 202 -6.81 47.61 38.53
C ALA A 202 -6.08 48.77 37.84
N ALA A 203 -6.84 49.71 37.29
CA ALA A 203 -6.34 50.95 36.68
C ALA A 203 -5.83 51.92 37.77
N PRO A 204 -4.73 52.66 37.54
CA PRO A 204 -4.27 53.68 38.47
C PRO A 204 -5.14 54.94 38.41
N ALA A 205 -5.45 55.48 39.59
CA ALA A 205 -6.22 56.70 39.78
C ALA A 205 -5.50 57.91 39.17
N SER A 206 -6.25 58.65 38.35
CA SER A 206 -5.83 59.93 37.77
C SER A 206 -5.90 61.02 38.84
N ALA A 207 -4.75 61.62 39.17
CA ALA A 207 -4.66 62.84 39.97
C ALA A 207 -4.33 64.02 39.06
N ARG A 208 -5.14 65.08 39.13
CA ARG A 208 -4.85 66.42 38.62
C ARG A 208 -5.84 67.41 39.24
N PRO A 209 -5.48 68.70 39.37
CA PRO A 209 -4.21 69.28 39.82
C PRO A 209 -4.24 69.66 41.31
#